data_AF-A0A3A0B2D3-F1
#
_entry.id   AF-A0A3A0B2D3-F1
#
_cell.length_a   1.000
_cell.length_b   1.000
_cell.length_c   1.000
_cell.angle_alpha   90.00
_cell.angle_beta   90.00
_cell.angle_gamma   90.00
#
_symmetry.space_group_name_H-M   'P 1'
#
loop_
_entity.id
_entity.type
_entity.pdbx_description
1 polymer ?
#
loop_
_entity_poly.entity_id
_entity_poly.type
_entity_poly.pdbx_seq_one_letter_code
_entity_poly.pdbx_strand_id
1 'polypeptide(L)'
;MKKGSLSPPVDVSLYINPSQEILDKGKEIYNVQCASCHGEDGQGNGPAGATLNPPPRNFHDLNGWTNGPEFDRMYLTLQDGILKNGMASYSNLPPEERLAMISYIRTFNENYPEITESDMQTLDATYSLSAGSVTPNQIPVSLAMEKLIEEYKPTEEKVDAINLKISSDNSPQALSFKNLTTDIKRALRSLLSNPGWNENQNAFVNFIITDPVQKGFKAGVSEISNEQWTELFNYVQSVIGQTQTGSSGI
;
A
#
# COMPACT_ATOMS: atom_id res chain seq x y z
N MET A 1 8.39 -8.73 10.28
CA MET A 1 6.99 -8.99 9.87
C MET A 1 6.09 -8.63 11.03
N LYS A 2 5.07 -7.78 10.86
CA LYS A 2 3.94 -7.84 11.80
C LYS A 2 3.25 -9.17 11.50
N LYS A 3 3.14 -10.08 12.47
CA LYS A 3 2.27 -11.25 12.30
C LYS A 3 0.89 -10.69 11.93
N GLY A 4 0.23 -11.27 10.92
CA GLY A 4 -1.18 -10.99 10.71
C GLY A 4 -1.89 -11.10 12.06
N SER A 5 -2.64 -10.07 12.44
CA SER A 5 -3.52 -10.20 13.60
C SER A 5 -4.62 -11.16 13.18
N LEU A 6 -4.72 -12.29 13.87
CA LEU A 6 -6.03 -12.88 14.06
C LEU A 6 -6.82 -11.80 14.79
N SER A 7 -7.88 -11.25 14.20
CA SER A 7 -8.93 -10.72 15.07
C SER A 7 -9.41 -11.94 15.85
N PRO A 8 -9.14 -12.02 17.16
CA PRO A 8 -9.55 -13.17 17.94
C PRO A 8 -11.07 -13.30 17.83
N PRO A 9 -11.62 -14.52 17.94
CA PRO A 9 -13.05 -14.72 18.14
C PRO A 9 -13.60 -13.68 19.12
N VAL A 10 -14.54 -12.87 18.65
CA VAL A 10 -15.19 -11.90 19.53
C VAL A 10 -16.29 -12.62 20.28
N ASP A 11 -16.21 -12.61 21.60
CA ASP A 11 -17.33 -12.98 22.44
C ASP A 11 -18.34 -11.81 22.45
N VAL A 12 -19.33 -11.90 21.57
CA VAL A 12 -20.36 -10.87 21.39
C VAL A 12 -21.21 -10.69 22.65
N SER A 13 -21.29 -11.69 23.54
CA SER A 13 -22.09 -11.60 24.76
C SER A 13 -21.57 -10.54 25.74
N LEU A 14 -20.26 -10.23 25.68
CA LEU A 14 -19.63 -9.21 26.52
C LEU A 14 -20.16 -7.80 26.28
N TYR A 15 -20.83 -7.55 25.15
CA TYR A 15 -21.32 -6.22 24.78
C TYR A 15 -22.78 -5.99 25.14
N ILE A 16 -23.51 -7.03 25.59
CA ILE A 16 -24.87 -6.88 26.13
C ILE A 16 -24.82 -6.04 27.42
N ASN A 17 -23.86 -6.33 28.29
CA ASN A 17 -23.56 -5.57 29.50
C ASN A 17 -22.05 -5.25 29.53
N PRO A 18 -21.61 -4.18 28.82
CA PRO A 18 -20.19 -3.91 28.66
C PRO A 18 -19.54 -3.54 30.00
N SER A 19 -18.36 -4.10 30.26
CA SER A 19 -17.54 -3.71 31.42
C SER A 19 -17.01 -2.28 31.25
N GLN A 20 -16.55 -1.67 32.35
CA GLN A 20 -15.92 -0.35 32.29
C GLN A 20 -14.70 -0.34 31.34
N GLU A 21 -13.94 -1.44 31.28
CA GLU A 21 -12.80 -1.58 30.37
C GLU A 21 -13.22 -1.49 28.90
N ILE A 22 -14.34 -2.11 28.52
CA ILE A 22 -14.90 -2.02 27.16
C ILE A 22 -15.33 -0.57 26.86
N LEU A 23 -15.98 0.10 27.81
CA LEU A 23 -16.40 1.49 27.66
C LEU A 23 -15.21 2.45 27.53
N ASP A 24 -14.18 2.27 28.35
CA ASP A 24 -12.95 3.09 28.29
C ASP A 24 -12.22 2.88 26.97
N LYS A 25 -12.17 1.65 26.47
CA LYS A 25 -11.61 1.35 25.15
C LYS A 25 -12.41 2.00 24.02
N GLY A 26 -13.74 1.89 24.09
CA GLY A 26 -14.65 2.53 23.15
C GLY A 26 -14.49 4.05 23.12
N LYS A 27 -14.31 4.67 24.29
CA LYS A 27 -14.04 6.10 24.45
C LYS A 27 -12.73 6.52 23.80
N GLU A 28 -11.65 5.78 24.02
CA GLU A 28 -10.34 6.04 23.40
C GLU A 28 -10.48 6.08 21.87
N ILE A 29 -11.12 5.05 21.30
CA ILE A 29 -11.31 4.94 19.85
C ILE A 29 -12.22 6.05 19.33
N TYR A 30 -13.34 6.33 20.01
CA TYR A 30 -14.27 7.39 19.65
C TYR A 30 -13.58 8.76 19.55
N ASN A 31 -12.72 9.08 20.52
CA ASN A 31 -12.00 10.35 20.54
C ASN A 31 -11.08 10.51 19.32
N VAL A 32 -10.48 9.41 18.84
CA VAL A 32 -9.61 9.43 17.66
C VAL A 32 -10.40 9.43 16.36
N GLN A 33 -11.46 8.62 16.26
CA GLN A 33 -12.14 8.32 15.00
C GLN A 33 -13.38 9.17 14.76
N CYS A 34 -14.09 9.58 15.80
CA CYS A 34 -15.45 10.13 15.69
C CYS A 34 -15.59 11.58 16.18
N ALA A 35 -14.86 11.97 17.23
CA ALA A 35 -15.07 13.25 17.91
C ALA A 35 -14.84 14.48 17.02
N SER A 36 -13.97 14.39 16.01
CA SER A 36 -13.73 15.50 15.07
C SER A 36 -14.99 15.91 14.30
N CYS A 37 -15.89 14.97 14.02
CA CYS A 37 -17.17 15.22 13.34
C CYS A 37 -18.34 15.25 14.33
N HIS A 38 -18.39 14.31 15.27
CA HIS A 38 -19.54 14.14 16.18
C HIS A 38 -19.42 14.94 17.50
N GLY A 39 -18.29 15.59 17.76
CA GLY A 39 -18.02 16.28 19.03
C GLY A 39 -17.50 15.33 20.10
N GLU A 40 -16.71 15.81 21.06
CA GLU A 40 -16.24 15.00 22.20
C GLU A 40 -17.40 14.55 23.11
N ASP A 41 -18.48 15.33 23.11
CA ASP A 41 -19.71 15.11 23.89
C ASP A 41 -20.82 14.43 23.07
N GLY A 42 -20.57 14.05 21.82
CA GLY A 42 -21.52 13.35 20.97
C GLY A 42 -22.68 14.20 20.44
N GLN A 43 -22.62 15.54 20.52
CA GLN A 43 -23.72 16.42 20.10
C GLN A 43 -23.82 16.65 18.58
N GLY A 44 -22.92 16.08 17.77
CA GLY A 44 -22.87 16.32 16.32
C GLY A 44 -22.29 17.68 15.95
N ASN A 45 -21.56 18.32 16.86
CA ASN A 45 -21.05 19.70 16.75
C ASN A 45 -19.53 19.75 16.50
N GLY A 46 -18.91 18.63 16.08
CA GLY A 46 -17.47 18.57 15.83
C GLY A 46 -17.05 19.51 14.70
N PRO A 47 -15.84 20.10 14.77
CA PRO A 47 -15.39 21.11 13.81
C PRO A 47 -15.33 20.61 12.36
N ALA A 48 -15.03 19.32 12.15
CA ALA A 48 -15.02 18.71 10.81
C ALA A 48 -16.45 18.44 10.28
N GLY A 49 -17.43 18.40 11.18
CA GLY A 49 -18.85 18.19 10.86
C GLY A 49 -19.64 19.44 10.49
N ALA A 50 -19.11 20.64 10.81
CA ALA A 50 -19.85 21.89 10.76
C ALA A 50 -20.40 22.27 9.37
N THR A 51 -19.76 21.78 8.30
CA THR A 51 -20.15 22.06 6.91
C THR A 51 -20.87 20.90 6.22
N LEU A 52 -21.10 19.78 6.92
CA LEU A 52 -21.79 18.62 6.35
C LEU A 52 -23.31 18.83 6.34
N ASN A 53 -23.96 18.34 5.28
CA ASN A 53 -25.41 18.35 5.15
C ASN A 53 -25.90 16.97 4.67
N PRO A 54 -26.62 16.19 5.51
CA PRO A 54 -27.05 16.55 6.87
C PRO A 54 -25.87 16.66 7.85
N PRO A 55 -26.02 17.41 8.97
CA PRO A 55 -25.00 17.45 10.01
C PRO A 55 -24.78 16.06 10.63
N PRO A 56 -23.61 15.80 11.25
CA PRO A 56 -23.36 14.55 11.96
C PRO A 56 -24.41 14.27 13.03
N ARG A 57 -24.62 12.98 13.33
CA ARG A 57 -25.63 12.57 14.29
C ARG A 57 -25.29 13.09 15.70
N ASN A 58 -26.30 13.67 16.35
CA ASN A 58 -26.32 13.91 17.78
C ASN A 58 -26.76 12.61 18.47
N PHE A 59 -25.85 12.00 19.24
CA PHE A 59 -26.06 10.72 19.92
C PHE A 59 -26.94 10.81 21.18
N HIS A 60 -27.31 12.03 21.59
CA HIS A 60 -28.31 12.26 22.64
C HIS A 60 -29.75 12.17 22.10
N ASP A 61 -29.95 12.20 20.78
CA ASP A 61 -31.27 12.12 20.14
C ASP A 61 -31.44 10.79 19.39
N LEU A 62 -32.37 9.97 19.87
CA LEU A 62 -32.67 8.65 19.32
C LEU A 62 -33.56 8.70 18.07
N ASN A 63 -34.11 9.88 17.73
CA ASN A 63 -34.83 10.06 16.48
C ASN A 63 -33.87 10.36 15.32
N GLY A 64 -34.30 10.09 14.09
CA GLY A 64 -33.55 10.51 12.89
C GLY A 64 -32.27 9.74 12.60
N TRP A 65 -32.06 8.57 13.22
CA TRP A 65 -30.98 7.64 12.84
C TRP A 65 -31.23 7.09 11.43
N THR A 66 -30.23 7.16 10.56
CA THR A 66 -30.36 6.69 9.17
C THR A 66 -30.64 5.19 9.08
N ASN A 67 -29.88 4.39 9.84
CA ASN A 67 -30.05 2.94 9.88
C ASN A 67 -30.83 2.45 11.10
N GLY A 68 -30.98 3.28 12.14
CA GLY A 68 -31.58 2.93 13.42
C GLY A 68 -30.57 3.02 14.59
N PRO A 69 -31.02 3.31 15.82
CA PRO A 69 -30.17 3.38 17.02
C PRO A 69 -29.91 2.00 17.66
N GLU A 70 -30.46 0.93 17.10
CA GLU A 70 -30.24 -0.44 17.57
C GLU A 70 -28.79 -0.87 17.39
N PHE A 71 -28.28 -1.72 18.28
CA PHE A 71 -26.85 -2.03 18.37
C PHE A 71 -26.29 -2.65 17.06
N ASP A 72 -27.05 -3.54 16.43
CA ASP A 72 -26.70 -4.16 15.16
C ASP A 72 -26.73 -3.17 13.99
N ARG A 73 -27.67 -2.21 14.01
CA ARG A 73 -27.80 -1.14 13.01
C ARG A 73 -26.69 -0.09 13.14
N MET A 74 -26.23 0.16 14.36
CA MET A 74 -25.02 0.94 14.60
C MET A 74 -23.77 0.21 14.05
N TYR A 75 -23.69 -1.11 14.23
CA TYR A 75 -22.60 -1.90 13.66
C TYR A 75 -22.61 -1.90 12.13
N LEU A 76 -23.78 -2.06 11.50
CA LEU A 76 -23.97 -1.88 10.05
C LEU A 76 -23.47 -0.51 9.60
N THR A 77 -23.78 0.54 10.34
CA THR A 77 -23.34 1.91 10.04
C THR A 77 -21.82 2.04 10.08
N LEU A 78 -21.14 1.42 11.05
CA LEU A 78 -19.67 1.40 11.08
C LEU A 78 -19.07 0.50 9.99
N GLN A 79 -19.74 -0.59 9.64
CA GLN A 79 -19.30 -1.51 8.61
C GLN A 79 -19.35 -0.88 7.22
N ASP A 80 -20.44 -0.21 6.85
CA ASP A 80 -20.66 0.29 5.49
C ASP A 80 -20.43 1.79 5.35
N GLY A 81 -20.52 2.54 6.45
CA GLY A 81 -20.60 3.99 6.43
C GLY A 81 -21.96 4.50 5.92
N ILE A 82 -22.10 5.82 5.85
CA ILE A 82 -23.23 6.51 5.21
C ILE A 82 -22.63 7.45 4.17
N LEU A 83 -22.09 6.84 3.10
CA LEU A 83 -21.25 7.55 2.12
C LEU A 83 -21.96 8.76 1.49
N LYS A 84 -23.28 8.66 1.25
CA LYS A 84 -24.09 9.77 0.72
C LYS A 84 -24.11 11.01 1.63
N ASN A 85 -23.93 10.81 2.94
CA ASN A 85 -23.93 11.88 3.96
C ASN A 85 -22.51 12.17 4.46
N GLY A 86 -21.47 11.64 3.79
CA GLY A 86 -20.06 11.91 4.12
C GLY A 86 -19.45 11.06 5.23
N MET A 87 -20.18 10.09 5.81
CA MET A 87 -19.63 9.19 6.82
C MET A 87 -18.95 7.99 6.14
N ALA A 88 -17.63 7.87 6.29
CA ALA A 88 -16.85 6.75 5.76
C ALA A 88 -17.17 5.42 6.47
N SER A 89 -16.80 4.31 5.82
CA SER A 89 -16.75 2.99 6.47
C SER A 89 -15.55 2.90 7.41
N TYR A 90 -15.74 2.19 8.53
CA TYR A 90 -14.72 1.86 9.51
C TYR A 90 -14.44 0.34 9.54
N SER A 91 -14.74 -0.36 8.44
CA SER A 91 -14.50 -1.82 8.30
C SER A 91 -13.03 -2.22 8.40
N ASN A 92 -12.11 -1.25 8.31
CA ASN A 92 -10.68 -1.44 8.58
C ASN A 92 -10.35 -1.58 10.07
N LEU A 93 -11.27 -1.22 10.97
CA LEU A 93 -11.12 -1.46 12.40
C LEU A 93 -11.55 -2.89 12.76
N PRO A 94 -10.83 -3.56 13.68
CA PRO A 94 -11.24 -4.85 14.21
C PRO A 94 -12.68 -4.82 14.76
N PRO A 95 -13.45 -5.92 14.65
CA PRO A 95 -14.82 -5.95 15.16
C PRO A 95 -14.95 -5.57 16.63
N GLU A 96 -14.02 -6.02 17.48
CA GLU A 96 -13.99 -5.69 18.92
C GLU A 96 -13.91 -4.18 19.17
N GLU A 97 -13.15 -3.45 18.36
CA GLU A 97 -13.01 -2.00 18.47
C GLU A 97 -14.29 -1.28 18.07
N ARG A 98 -14.96 -1.77 17.02
CA ARG A 98 -16.25 -1.23 16.58
C ARG A 98 -17.35 -1.48 17.60
N LEU A 99 -17.42 -2.67 18.18
CA LEU A 99 -18.39 -3.02 19.22
C LEU A 99 -18.17 -2.19 20.49
N ALA A 100 -16.91 -2.04 20.95
CA ALA A 100 -16.58 -1.20 22.10
C ALA A 100 -16.97 0.26 21.87
N MET A 101 -16.72 0.78 20.67
CA MET A 101 -17.10 2.14 20.29
C MET A 101 -18.63 2.34 20.27
N ILE A 102 -19.40 1.37 19.78
CA ILE A 102 -20.87 1.41 19.85
C ILE A 102 -21.34 1.41 21.31
N SER A 103 -20.76 0.55 22.16
CA SER A 103 -21.06 0.53 23.61
C SER A 103 -20.78 1.88 24.26
N TYR A 104 -19.68 2.56 23.91
CA TYR A 104 -19.40 3.91 24.41
C TYR A 104 -20.39 4.95 23.88
N ILE A 105 -20.72 4.96 22.59
CA ILE A 105 -21.70 5.89 22.01
C ILE A 105 -23.05 5.80 22.72
N ARG A 106 -23.44 4.58 23.11
CA ARG A 106 -24.70 4.35 23.83
C ARG A 106 -24.72 4.96 25.24
N THR A 107 -23.56 5.32 25.81
CA THR A 107 -23.51 6.03 27.10
C THR A 107 -23.98 7.49 27.02
N PHE A 108 -24.09 8.07 25.82
CA PHE A 108 -24.61 9.43 25.65
C PHE A 108 -26.12 9.55 25.91
N ASN A 109 -26.88 8.45 25.90
CA ASN A 109 -28.31 8.46 26.24
C ASN A 109 -28.72 7.15 26.93
N GLU A 110 -29.35 7.21 28.10
CA GLU A 110 -29.75 5.99 28.83
C GLU A 110 -30.89 5.21 28.15
N ASN A 111 -31.58 5.81 27.16
CA ASN A 111 -32.78 5.24 26.54
C ASN A 111 -32.52 4.50 25.22
N TYR A 112 -31.26 4.22 24.87
CA TYR A 112 -31.00 3.37 23.69
C TYR A 112 -31.74 2.03 23.81
N PRO A 113 -32.24 1.45 22.70
CA PRO A 113 -32.90 0.15 22.74
C PRO A 113 -32.01 -0.91 23.40
N GLU A 114 -32.58 -1.68 24.33
CA GLU A 114 -31.89 -2.78 25.00
C GLU A 114 -31.25 -3.76 24.02
N ILE A 115 -30.10 -4.31 24.39
CA ILE A 115 -29.39 -5.29 23.57
C ILE A 115 -29.91 -6.68 23.96
N THR A 116 -30.54 -7.40 23.04
CA THR A 116 -30.99 -8.77 23.33
C THR A 116 -29.95 -9.80 22.89
N GLU A 117 -29.96 -10.98 23.52
CA GLU A 117 -29.12 -12.11 23.06
C GLU A 117 -29.40 -12.48 21.60
N SER A 118 -30.65 -12.37 21.16
CA SER A 118 -31.06 -12.64 19.78
C SER A 118 -30.43 -11.65 18.80
N ASP A 119 -30.31 -10.37 19.17
CA ASP A 119 -29.66 -9.35 18.33
C ASP A 119 -28.17 -9.64 18.18
N MET A 120 -27.50 -10.00 19.29
CA MET A 120 -26.08 -10.35 19.25
C MET A 120 -25.81 -11.63 18.45
N GLN A 121 -26.68 -12.63 18.54
CA GLN A 121 -26.60 -13.85 17.72
C GLN A 121 -26.79 -13.55 16.24
N THR A 122 -27.74 -12.68 15.91
CA THR A 122 -27.98 -12.26 14.51
C THR A 122 -26.79 -11.47 13.97
N LEU A 123 -26.25 -10.57 14.78
CA LEU A 123 -25.07 -9.79 14.44
C LEU A 123 -23.86 -10.69 14.19
N ASP A 124 -23.63 -11.65 15.08
CA ASP A 124 -22.56 -12.63 14.94
C ASP A 124 -22.73 -13.49 13.69
N ALA A 125 -23.92 -14.02 13.44
CA ALA A 125 -24.20 -14.81 12.25
C ALA A 125 -24.01 -14.02 10.94
N THR A 126 -24.36 -12.73 10.96
CA THR A 126 -24.26 -11.85 9.78
C THR A 126 -22.82 -11.51 9.44
N TYR A 127 -21.97 -11.27 10.45
CA TYR A 127 -20.60 -10.77 10.24
C TYR A 127 -19.50 -11.76 10.64
N SER A 128 -19.87 -12.96 11.11
CA SER A 128 -18.96 -14.02 11.56
C SER A 128 -17.96 -13.53 12.63
N LEU A 129 -18.45 -12.81 13.63
CA LEU A 129 -17.60 -12.11 14.63
C LEU A 129 -16.89 -13.09 15.58
N SER A 130 -17.57 -14.16 15.96
CA SER A 130 -17.08 -15.24 16.81
C SER A 130 -16.23 -16.27 16.03
N ALA A 131 -16.30 -16.26 14.70
CA ALA A 131 -15.49 -17.17 13.87
C ALA A 131 -14.02 -16.73 13.75
N GLY A 132 -13.73 -15.46 14.04
CA GLY A 132 -12.43 -14.83 13.81
C GLY A 132 -12.17 -14.58 12.33
N SER A 133 -11.52 -13.46 12.00
CA SER A 133 -11.19 -13.07 10.62
C SER A 133 -9.68 -13.16 10.38
N VAL A 134 -9.29 -13.77 9.25
CA VAL A 134 -7.90 -13.81 8.80
C VAL A 134 -7.67 -12.63 7.86
N THR A 135 -7.12 -11.53 8.37
CA THR A 135 -6.53 -10.52 7.49
C THR A 135 -5.27 -11.11 6.83
N PRO A 136 -5.13 -11.06 5.48
CA PRO A 136 -3.94 -11.57 4.81
C PRO A 136 -2.68 -10.90 5.34
N ASN A 137 -1.57 -11.66 5.43
CA ASN A 137 -0.28 -11.11 5.84
C ASN A 137 0.09 -9.89 4.99
N GLN A 138 0.22 -8.73 5.61
CA GLN A 138 0.78 -7.54 4.97
C GLN A 138 2.29 -7.53 5.18
N ILE A 139 3.07 -7.54 4.10
CA ILE A 139 4.51 -7.29 4.17
C ILE A 139 4.66 -5.81 4.58
N PRO A 140 5.32 -5.50 5.72
CA PRO A 140 5.60 -4.11 6.07
C PRO A 140 6.30 -3.42 4.90
N VAL A 141 5.94 -2.17 4.58
CA VAL A 141 6.56 -1.42 3.47
C VAL A 141 8.08 -1.40 3.59
N SER A 142 8.61 -1.32 4.80
CA SER A 142 10.06 -1.40 5.06
C SER A 142 10.67 -2.74 4.65
N LEU A 143 9.99 -3.85 4.92
CA LEU A 143 10.45 -5.20 4.52
C LEU A 143 10.31 -5.40 3.01
N ALA A 144 9.26 -4.85 2.39
CA ALA A 144 9.12 -4.86 0.93
C ALA A 144 10.27 -4.08 0.28
N MET A 145 10.59 -2.89 0.81
CA MET A 145 11.72 -2.08 0.36
C MET A 145 13.06 -2.82 0.54
N GLU A 146 13.28 -3.45 1.70
CA GLU A 146 14.49 -4.25 1.96
C GLU A 146 14.64 -5.38 0.94
N LYS A 147 13.55 -6.12 0.66
CA LYS A 147 13.58 -7.21 -0.33
C LYS A 147 13.84 -6.72 -1.75
N LEU A 148 13.27 -5.58 -2.14
CA LEU A 148 13.58 -4.94 -3.41
C LEU A 148 15.06 -4.56 -3.48
N ILE A 149 15.61 -3.93 -2.43
CA ILE A 149 17.03 -3.57 -2.39
C ILE A 149 17.91 -4.82 -2.52
N GLU A 150 17.62 -5.90 -1.78
CA GLU A 150 18.34 -7.17 -1.88
C GLU A 150 18.32 -7.76 -3.29
N GLU A 151 17.17 -7.70 -3.98
CA GLU A 151 17.01 -8.22 -5.35
C GLU A 151 17.80 -7.40 -6.37
N TYR A 152 17.82 -6.06 -6.24
CA TYR A 152 18.51 -5.18 -7.19
C TYR A 152 20.00 -5.01 -6.90
N LYS A 153 20.47 -5.25 -5.68
CA LYS A 153 21.86 -5.01 -5.24
C LYS A 153 22.91 -5.66 -6.16
N PRO A 154 22.81 -6.93 -6.58
CA PRO A 154 23.81 -7.54 -7.46
C PRO A 154 23.91 -6.85 -8.84
N THR A 155 22.80 -6.31 -9.34
CA THR A 155 22.78 -5.56 -10.60
C THR A 155 23.43 -4.19 -10.43
N GLU A 156 23.14 -3.48 -9.33
CA GLU A 156 23.77 -2.20 -9.03
C GLU A 156 25.29 -2.31 -8.87
N GLU A 157 25.78 -3.34 -8.18
CA GLU A 157 27.23 -3.60 -8.04
C GLU A 157 27.91 -3.83 -9.40
N LYS A 158 27.24 -4.54 -10.32
CA LYS A 158 27.73 -4.71 -11.71
C LYS A 158 27.72 -3.41 -12.49
N VAL A 159 26.64 -2.62 -12.37
CA VAL A 159 26.52 -1.30 -13.02
C VAL A 159 27.66 -0.39 -12.57
N ASP A 160 27.93 -0.32 -11.27
CA ASP A 160 28.99 0.52 -10.72
C ASP A 160 30.37 0.06 -11.20
N ALA A 161 30.64 -1.25 -11.18
CA ALA A 161 31.90 -1.81 -11.68
C ALA A 161 32.15 -1.51 -13.16
N ILE A 162 31.13 -1.68 -14.02
CA ILE A 162 31.24 -1.40 -15.45
C ILE A 162 31.32 0.11 -15.70
N ASN A 163 30.57 0.93 -14.98
CA ASN A 163 30.62 2.38 -15.10
C ASN A 163 32.01 2.94 -14.76
N LEU A 164 32.70 2.37 -13.76
CA LEU A 164 34.09 2.74 -13.45
C LEU A 164 35.05 2.41 -14.60
N LYS A 165 34.90 1.25 -15.23
CA LYS A 165 35.67 0.86 -16.43
C LYS A 165 35.43 1.84 -17.58
N ILE A 166 34.17 2.11 -17.91
CA ILE A 166 33.80 3.04 -18.99
C ILE A 166 34.32 4.45 -18.67
N SER A 167 34.18 4.92 -17.43
CA SER A 167 34.62 6.26 -17.03
C SER A 167 36.12 6.47 -17.23
N SER A 168 36.93 5.45 -16.96
CA SER A 168 38.39 5.49 -17.12
C SER A 168 38.89 5.15 -18.54
N ASP A 169 38.01 4.65 -19.41
CA ASP A 169 38.32 4.30 -20.79
C ASP A 169 38.24 5.52 -21.73
N ASN A 170 39.35 5.83 -22.39
CA ASN A 170 39.50 6.95 -23.33
C ASN A 170 39.63 6.48 -24.79
N SER A 171 39.33 5.22 -25.08
CA SER A 171 39.27 4.71 -26.46
C SER A 171 38.21 5.46 -27.29
N PRO A 172 38.37 5.56 -28.62
CA PRO A 172 37.35 6.15 -29.50
C PRO A 172 35.96 5.53 -29.31
N GLN A 173 35.90 4.22 -29.07
CA GLN A 173 34.66 3.48 -28.85
C GLN A 173 33.99 3.88 -27.53
N ALA A 174 34.75 4.03 -26.44
CA ALA A 174 34.24 4.52 -25.17
C ALA A 174 33.72 5.95 -25.26
N LEU A 175 34.44 6.82 -25.96
CA LEU A 175 34.02 8.19 -26.20
C LEU A 175 32.73 8.24 -27.05
N SER A 176 32.61 7.38 -28.05
CA SER A 176 31.39 7.23 -28.84
C SER A 176 30.20 6.80 -27.98
N PHE A 177 30.36 5.76 -27.14
CA PHE A 177 29.33 5.32 -26.21
C PHE A 177 28.91 6.42 -25.22
N LYS A 178 29.88 7.12 -24.61
CA LYS A 178 29.62 8.27 -23.73
C LYS A 178 28.86 9.38 -24.45
N ASN A 179 29.19 9.64 -25.72
CA ASN A 179 28.51 10.64 -26.53
C ASN A 179 27.10 10.24 -26.94
N LEU A 180 26.78 8.95 -27.04
CA LEU A 180 25.46 8.45 -27.41
C LEU A 180 24.54 8.22 -26.20
N THR A 181 25.09 8.26 -24.99
CA THR A 181 24.35 8.11 -23.74
C THR A 181 24.05 9.46 -23.09
N THR A 182 22.90 9.55 -22.41
CA THR A 182 22.57 10.66 -21.51
C THR A 182 22.87 10.29 -20.06
N ASP A 183 22.66 9.03 -19.71
CA ASP A 183 22.87 8.47 -18.38
C ASP A 183 23.46 7.06 -18.54
N ILE A 184 24.79 6.96 -18.35
CA ILE A 184 25.54 5.71 -18.51
C ILE A 184 25.02 4.63 -17.56
N LYS A 185 24.73 4.98 -16.30
CA LYS A 185 24.24 3.99 -15.32
C LYS A 185 22.86 3.47 -15.72
N ARG A 186 21.97 4.34 -16.22
CA ARG A 186 20.67 3.91 -16.75
C ARG A 186 20.82 2.99 -17.96
N ALA A 187 21.71 3.32 -18.91
CA ALA A 187 21.99 2.46 -20.05
C ALA A 187 22.50 1.09 -19.63
N LEU A 188 23.44 1.04 -18.69
CA LEU A 188 23.95 -0.22 -18.13
C LEU A 188 22.86 -1.02 -17.42
N ARG A 189 21.99 -0.39 -16.61
CA ARG A 189 20.85 -1.08 -15.97
C ARG A 189 19.92 -1.70 -17.01
N SER A 190 19.51 -0.92 -18.01
CA SER A 190 18.62 -1.41 -19.05
C SER A 190 19.21 -2.61 -19.80
N LEU A 191 20.51 -2.57 -20.11
CA LEU A 191 21.23 -3.65 -20.78
C LEU A 191 21.41 -4.88 -19.88
N LEU A 192 21.76 -4.71 -18.60
CA LEU A 192 21.98 -5.82 -17.67
C LEU A 192 20.68 -6.53 -17.28
N SER A 193 19.57 -5.79 -17.18
CA SER A 193 18.26 -6.36 -16.85
C SER A 193 17.58 -7.05 -18.04
N ASN A 194 18.06 -6.86 -19.28
CA ASN A 194 17.43 -7.39 -20.48
C ASN A 194 18.47 -8.03 -21.42
N PRO A 195 19.03 -9.21 -21.08
CA PRO A 195 20.18 -9.79 -21.79
C PRO A 195 19.94 -10.11 -23.30
N GLY A 196 18.68 -10.12 -23.77
CA GLY A 196 18.32 -10.41 -25.16
C GLY A 196 18.90 -9.43 -26.20
N TRP A 197 19.34 -8.24 -25.81
CA TRP A 197 20.05 -7.33 -26.73
C TRP A 197 21.33 -7.95 -27.31
N ASN A 198 21.94 -8.91 -26.60
CA ASN A 198 23.24 -9.48 -26.92
C ASN A 198 23.17 -10.65 -27.95
N GLU A 199 21.98 -11.01 -28.43
CA GLU A 199 21.81 -12.11 -29.40
C GLU A 199 22.48 -11.82 -30.75
N ASN A 200 22.35 -10.58 -31.23
CA ASN A 200 22.95 -10.07 -32.46
C ASN A 200 22.75 -8.55 -32.54
N GLN A 201 23.42 -7.90 -33.51
CA GLN A 201 23.32 -6.45 -33.68
C GLN A 201 21.89 -5.96 -33.93
N ASN A 202 21.04 -6.71 -34.64
CA ASN A 202 19.66 -6.29 -34.87
C ASN A 202 18.85 -6.28 -33.57
N ALA A 203 19.04 -7.28 -32.70
CA ALA A 203 18.42 -7.31 -31.37
C ALA A 203 18.88 -6.13 -30.52
N PHE A 204 20.16 -5.77 -30.58
CA PHE A 204 20.72 -4.60 -29.89
C PHE A 204 20.12 -3.28 -30.38
N VAL A 205 20.07 -3.08 -31.70
CA VAL A 205 19.48 -1.89 -32.33
C VAL A 205 18.02 -1.78 -31.93
N ASN A 206 17.22 -2.85 -32.12
CA ASN A 206 15.80 -2.88 -31.77
C ASN A 206 15.57 -2.60 -30.29
N PHE A 207 16.40 -3.19 -29.42
CA PHE A 207 16.37 -2.92 -27.99
C PHE A 207 16.53 -1.42 -27.74
N ILE A 208 17.57 -0.77 -28.25
CA ILE A 208 17.81 0.66 -27.98
C ILE A 208 16.73 1.56 -28.60
N ILE A 209 16.41 1.40 -29.89
CA ILE A 209 15.54 2.35 -30.62
C ILE A 209 14.08 2.34 -30.16
N THR A 210 13.61 1.26 -29.52
CA THR A 210 12.22 1.17 -29.06
C THR A 210 11.90 2.23 -27.99
N ASP A 211 12.87 2.56 -27.13
CA ASP A 211 12.73 3.65 -26.16
C ASP A 211 14.12 4.13 -25.71
N PRO A 212 14.81 4.96 -26.51
CA PRO A 212 16.19 5.34 -26.25
C PRO A 212 16.37 6.05 -24.92
N VAL A 213 15.47 6.97 -24.59
CA VAL A 213 15.58 7.85 -23.42
C VAL A 213 15.35 7.07 -22.14
N GLN A 214 14.34 6.18 -22.10
CA GLN A 214 14.16 5.29 -20.93
C GLN A 214 15.34 4.32 -20.78
N LYS A 215 15.99 3.96 -21.89
CA LYS A 215 17.20 3.12 -21.89
C LYS A 215 18.50 3.89 -21.68
N GLY A 216 18.46 5.19 -21.31
CA GLY A 216 19.66 5.97 -20.99
C GLY A 216 20.47 6.47 -22.19
N PHE A 217 19.96 6.31 -23.40
CA PHE A 217 20.53 6.84 -24.64
C PHE A 217 19.95 8.21 -24.99
N LYS A 218 20.64 8.94 -25.87
CA LYS A 218 20.10 10.17 -26.48
C LYS A 218 18.99 9.81 -27.46
N ALA A 219 17.98 10.68 -27.58
CA ALA A 219 16.88 10.47 -28.54
C ALA A 219 17.38 10.29 -29.98
N GLY A 220 18.40 11.05 -30.40
CA GLY A 220 19.01 10.96 -31.73
C GLY A 220 19.90 9.73 -31.96
N VAL A 221 19.99 8.78 -31.02
CA VAL A 221 20.78 7.55 -31.23
C VAL A 221 20.26 6.74 -32.42
N SER A 222 18.98 6.85 -32.77
CA SER A 222 18.38 6.21 -33.95
C SER A 222 18.92 6.71 -35.29
N GLU A 223 19.61 7.85 -35.30
CA GLU A 223 20.09 8.52 -36.53
C GLU A 223 21.55 8.19 -36.87
N ILE A 224 22.23 7.36 -36.07
CA ILE A 224 23.64 7.00 -36.30
C ILE A 224 23.79 6.01 -37.46
N SER A 225 24.98 5.96 -38.07
CA SER A 225 25.26 5.08 -39.19
C SER A 225 25.31 3.60 -38.77
N ASN A 226 25.17 2.69 -39.74
CA ASN A 226 25.32 1.24 -39.49
C ASN A 226 26.71 0.89 -38.92
N GLU A 227 27.76 1.59 -39.34
CA GLU A 227 29.11 1.40 -38.79
C GLU A 227 29.15 1.81 -37.31
N GLN A 228 28.56 2.95 -36.96
CA GLN A 228 28.46 3.40 -35.57
C GLN A 228 27.64 2.44 -34.70
N TRP A 229 26.57 1.85 -35.26
CA TRP A 229 25.83 0.79 -34.57
C TRP A 229 26.68 -0.45 -34.30
N THR A 230 27.50 -0.87 -35.26
CA THR A 230 28.42 -2.01 -35.12
C THR A 230 29.47 -1.73 -34.05
N GLU A 231 30.08 -0.55 -34.07
CA GLU A 231 31.05 -0.12 -33.06
C GLU A 231 30.44 -0.07 -31.66
N LEU A 232 29.24 0.50 -31.54
CA LEU A 232 28.51 0.61 -30.28
C LEU A 232 28.17 -0.78 -29.73
N PHE A 233 27.67 -1.68 -30.58
CA PHE A 233 27.35 -3.06 -30.19
C PHE A 233 28.60 -3.79 -29.67
N ASN A 234 29.69 -3.76 -30.44
CA ASN A 234 30.95 -4.41 -30.06
C ASN A 234 31.52 -3.84 -28.77
N TYR A 235 31.46 -2.51 -28.59
CA TYR A 235 31.92 -1.87 -27.37
C TYR A 235 31.11 -2.32 -26.16
N VAL A 236 29.77 -2.26 -26.24
CA VAL A 236 28.87 -2.67 -25.16
C VAL A 236 29.07 -4.16 -24.82
N GLN A 237 29.23 -5.03 -25.83
CA GLN A 237 29.60 -6.43 -25.63
C GLN A 237 30.92 -6.59 -24.88
N SER A 238 31.95 -5.80 -25.22
CA SER A 238 33.26 -5.90 -24.58
C SER A 238 33.24 -5.50 -23.10
N VAL A 239 32.45 -4.49 -22.73
CA VAL A 239 32.41 -3.96 -21.36
C VAL A 239 31.41 -4.69 -20.46
N ILE A 240 30.30 -5.19 -21.01
CA ILE A 240 29.28 -5.95 -20.26
C ILE A 240 29.54 -7.46 -20.32
N GLY A 241 29.99 -7.97 -21.47
CA GLY A 241 30.10 -9.42 -21.78
C GLY A 241 31.29 -10.16 -21.18
N GLN A 242 32.17 -9.51 -20.40
CA GLN A 242 33.30 -10.16 -19.74
C GLN A 242 33.02 -10.66 -18.31
N THR A 243 31.78 -10.71 -17.85
CA THR A 243 31.44 -11.32 -16.54
C THR A 243 30.72 -12.66 -16.69
N GLN A 244 31.40 -13.68 -17.20
CA GLN A 244 31.10 -15.07 -16.88
C GLN A 244 32.38 -15.90 -16.78
N THR A 245 32.77 -16.22 -15.55
CA THR A 245 33.24 -17.55 -15.10
C THR A 245 33.35 -17.50 -13.57
N GLY A 246 32.40 -18.14 -12.89
CA GLY A 246 32.37 -18.17 -11.43
C GLY A 246 31.12 -18.83 -10.87
N SER A 247 30.98 -20.13 -11.13
CA SER A 247 30.24 -21.15 -10.35
C SER A 247 29.34 -22.03 -11.22
N SER A 248 29.96 -23.00 -11.89
CA SER A 248 29.40 -24.35 -11.97
C SER A 248 30.07 -25.15 -10.85
N GLY A 249 29.32 -25.75 -9.94
CA GLY A 249 29.89 -26.70 -8.97
C GLY A 249 29.04 -26.98 -7.74
N ILE A 250 28.28 -28.09 -7.85
CA ILE A 250 27.63 -28.92 -6.81
C ILE A 250 26.30 -28.39 -6.27
#